data_AF-A0A418B2I3-F1
#
_entry.id   AF-A0A418B2I3-F1
#
_cell.length_a   1.000
_cell.length_b   1.000
_cell.length_c   1.000
_cell.angle_alpha   90.00
_cell.angle_beta   90.00
_cell.angle_gamma   90.00
#
_symmetry.space_group_name_H-M   'P 1'
#
loop_
_entity.id
_entity.type
_entity.pdbx_description
1 polymer ?
#
loop_
_entity_poly.entity_id
_entity_poly.type
_entity_poly.pdbx_seq_one_letter_code
_entity_poly.pdbx_strand_id
1 'polypeptide(L)'
;MAEPLDRIAAKKLMEISNKTMLWKKRNDLTDTSQHKNFQCFRNESFNGKPIVLGMFARAPKHRFVRLDVVAGQADIQPMSTKRFQQFLDKMQAVGLDLNPHCQVPHCYRALSDNVYTQMLKMQKNRQHIHYGAGLAAVAEATLLGEKTTISVRRMIMELNYLLSSRWISVKQTIRFLTMWPRVFQAARLDVVLIFFDRITDVYNFQQVFPLLTDDEIAQLLYRVGWLHVWSPLVPDIYYELDLAIYEQREVAKMLVQLALSEPVLRPVWHTRVAMCKNVLAVPPSPPYLNEFIHHTTTLTLNSVRDLTPKPVVAHAIQPKKKP
;
A
#
# COMPACT_ATOMS: atom_id res chain seq x y z
N MET A 1 -19.90 -16.54 -19.95
CA MET A 1 -19.96 -16.64 -18.48
C MET A 1 -21.01 -17.67 -18.11
N ALA A 2 -20.60 -18.87 -17.71
CA ALA A 2 -21.51 -19.99 -17.46
C ALA A 2 -22.27 -19.82 -16.14
N GLU A 3 -21.58 -19.36 -15.09
CA GLU A 3 -22.15 -19.19 -13.77
C GLU A 3 -23.10 -17.98 -13.68
N PRO A 4 -24.23 -18.08 -12.96
CA PRO A 4 -25.11 -16.94 -12.69
C PRO A 4 -24.43 -15.82 -11.90
N LEU A 5 -23.55 -16.15 -10.95
CA LEU A 5 -22.82 -15.18 -10.12
C LEU A 5 -21.85 -14.34 -10.95
N ASP A 6 -21.10 -14.94 -11.88
CA ASP A 6 -20.22 -14.24 -12.81
C ASP A 6 -20.98 -13.21 -13.66
N ARG A 7 -22.21 -13.57 -14.08
CA ARG A 7 -23.07 -12.67 -14.85
C ARG A 7 -23.55 -11.48 -14.03
N ILE A 8 -23.82 -11.67 -12.73
CA ILE A 8 -24.17 -10.58 -11.81
C ILE A 8 -22.95 -9.69 -11.56
N ALA A 9 -21.78 -10.28 -11.30
CA ALA A 9 -20.52 -9.55 -11.12
C ALA A 9 -20.18 -8.71 -12.36
N ALA A 10 -20.24 -9.30 -13.56
CA ALA A 10 -19.99 -8.59 -14.81
C ALA A 10 -20.96 -7.42 -15.05
N LYS A 11 -22.25 -7.61 -14.77
CA LYS A 11 -23.24 -6.51 -14.82
C LYS A 11 -22.89 -5.39 -13.86
N LYS A 12 -22.46 -5.72 -12.64
CA LYS A 12 -22.06 -4.72 -11.63
C LYS A 12 -20.80 -3.97 -12.05
N LEU A 13 -19.80 -4.68 -12.61
CA LEU A 13 -18.60 -4.04 -13.14
C LEU A 13 -18.92 -3.10 -14.31
N MET A 14 -19.82 -3.48 -15.23
CA MET A 14 -20.31 -2.60 -16.29
C MET A 14 -21.04 -1.36 -15.74
N GLU A 15 -21.89 -1.54 -14.72
CA GLU A 15 -22.57 -0.45 -14.04
C GLU A 15 -21.58 0.56 -13.43
N ILE A 16 -20.58 0.06 -12.70
CA ILE A 16 -19.52 0.88 -12.09
C ILE A 16 -18.73 1.61 -13.17
N SER A 17 -18.27 0.91 -14.21
CA SER A 17 -17.51 1.49 -15.31
C SER A 17 -18.27 2.64 -15.99
N ASN A 18 -19.57 2.44 -16.25
CA ASN A 18 -20.42 3.49 -16.84
C ASN A 18 -20.60 4.69 -15.90
N LYS A 19 -20.77 4.48 -14.60
CA LYS A 19 -20.85 5.57 -13.61
C LYS A 19 -19.54 6.36 -13.56
N THR A 20 -18.40 5.67 -13.52
CA THR A 20 -17.07 6.31 -13.52
C THR A 20 -16.83 7.07 -14.82
N MET A 21 -17.21 6.52 -15.97
CA MET A 21 -17.14 7.18 -17.28
C MET A 21 -17.92 8.51 -17.27
N LEU A 22 -19.18 8.48 -16.81
CA LEU A 22 -20.02 9.68 -16.72
C LEU A 22 -19.45 10.71 -15.73
N TRP A 23 -18.96 10.25 -14.58
CA TRP A 23 -18.35 11.12 -13.57
C TRP A 23 -17.08 11.80 -14.09
N LYS A 24 -16.18 11.07 -14.76
CA LYS A 24 -14.96 11.65 -15.37
C LYS A 24 -15.30 12.73 -16.40
N LYS A 25 -16.25 12.45 -17.28
CA LYS A 25 -16.73 13.43 -18.29
C LYS A 25 -17.36 14.65 -17.65
N ARG A 26 -18.16 14.48 -16.59
CA ARG A 26 -18.81 15.58 -15.87
C ARG A 26 -17.81 16.51 -15.18
N ASN A 27 -16.68 15.98 -14.69
CA ASN A 27 -15.66 16.74 -13.97
C ASN A 27 -14.45 17.12 -14.86
N ASP A 28 -14.59 16.99 -16.19
CA ASP A 28 -13.55 17.32 -17.17
C ASP A 28 -12.18 16.68 -16.87
N LEU A 29 -12.20 15.43 -16.40
CA LEU A 29 -10.98 14.70 -16.05
C LEU A 29 -10.33 14.06 -17.27
N THR A 30 -9.00 14.07 -17.31
CA THR A 30 -8.21 13.43 -18.36
C THR A 30 -8.55 11.94 -18.50
N ASP A 31 -8.76 11.50 -19.75
CA ASP A 31 -9.02 10.09 -20.04
C ASP A 31 -7.74 9.25 -19.93
N THR A 32 -7.73 8.34 -18.95
CA THR A 32 -6.65 7.38 -18.68
C THR A 32 -7.01 5.95 -19.08
N SER A 33 -8.12 5.74 -19.78
CA SER A 33 -8.53 4.42 -20.28
C SER A 33 -7.63 3.93 -21.42
N GLN A 34 -7.50 2.60 -21.55
CA GLN A 34 -6.67 1.98 -22.59
C GLN A 34 -7.11 2.37 -24.01
N HIS A 35 -8.42 2.50 -24.22
CA HIS A 35 -9.02 2.73 -25.55
C HIS A 35 -9.53 4.17 -25.73
N LYS A 36 -9.14 5.11 -24.85
CA LYS A 36 -9.63 6.50 -24.85
C LYS A 36 -11.16 6.62 -24.91
N ASN A 37 -11.84 5.75 -24.17
CA ASN A 37 -13.29 5.65 -24.11
C ASN A 37 -13.85 5.89 -22.70
N PHE A 38 -13.02 6.40 -21.78
CA PHE A 38 -13.31 6.61 -20.36
C PHE A 38 -13.76 5.37 -19.57
N GLN A 39 -13.76 4.18 -20.18
CA GLN A 39 -14.16 2.94 -19.51
C GLN A 39 -13.04 2.44 -18.59
N CYS A 40 -13.43 1.69 -17.56
CA CYS A 40 -12.54 1.11 -16.56
C CYS A 40 -11.93 -0.22 -16.99
N PHE A 41 -12.32 -0.77 -18.14
CA PHE A 41 -11.83 -2.06 -18.60
C PHE A 41 -10.48 -1.93 -19.31
N ARG A 42 -9.59 -2.89 -19.04
CA ARG A 42 -8.29 -3.04 -19.70
C ARG A 42 -8.05 -4.51 -20.05
N ASN A 43 -7.16 -4.73 -21.01
CA ASN A 43 -6.72 -6.05 -21.45
C ASN A 43 -7.89 -6.99 -21.76
N GLU A 44 -9.00 -6.45 -22.30
CA GLU A 44 -10.20 -7.24 -22.48
C GLU A 44 -10.01 -8.25 -23.61
N SER A 45 -10.32 -9.51 -23.32
CA SER A 45 -10.26 -10.60 -24.29
C SER A 45 -11.42 -11.57 -24.10
N PHE A 46 -11.94 -12.07 -25.21
CA PHE A 46 -12.95 -13.11 -25.27
C PHE A 46 -12.36 -14.32 -25.98
N ASN A 47 -12.15 -15.42 -25.25
CA ASN A 47 -11.44 -16.61 -25.74
C ASN A 47 -10.07 -16.32 -26.33
N GLY A 48 -9.30 -15.45 -25.67
CA GLY A 48 -7.95 -15.06 -26.12
C GLY A 48 -7.93 -14.09 -27.30
N LYS A 49 -9.09 -13.73 -27.87
CA LYS A 49 -9.17 -12.66 -28.87
C LYS A 49 -9.43 -11.32 -28.19
N PRO A 50 -8.64 -10.26 -28.47
CA PRO A 50 -8.89 -8.93 -27.94
C PRO A 50 -10.29 -8.44 -28.30
N ILE A 51 -10.98 -7.83 -27.35
CA ILE A 51 -12.28 -7.16 -27.55
C ILE A 51 -12.25 -5.80 -26.87
N VAL A 52 -13.22 -4.94 -27.17
CA VAL A 52 -13.44 -3.69 -26.43
C VAL A 52 -14.82 -3.75 -25.79
N LEU A 53 -14.89 -3.70 -24.46
CA LEU A 53 -16.16 -3.72 -23.74
C LEU A 53 -16.68 -2.28 -23.59
N GLY A 54 -17.83 -1.99 -24.21
CA GLY A 54 -18.49 -0.69 -24.17
C GLY A 54 -19.84 -0.70 -23.44
N MET A 55 -20.49 0.46 -23.43
CA MET A 55 -21.75 0.75 -22.71
C MET A 55 -22.92 -0.21 -23.04
N PHE A 56 -22.85 -0.90 -24.18
CA PHE A 56 -23.91 -1.77 -24.72
C PHE A 56 -23.47 -3.23 -24.94
N ALA A 57 -22.30 -3.64 -24.43
CA ALA A 57 -21.83 -5.01 -24.61
C ALA A 57 -22.75 -5.98 -23.85
N ARG A 58 -23.54 -6.79 -24.58
CA ARG A 58 -24.27 -7.91 -23.98
C ARG A 58 -23.25 -8.92 -23.46
N ALA A 59 -23.33 -9.25 -22.17
CA ALA A 59 -22.47 -10.29 -21.58
C ALA A 59 -22.56 -11.58 -22.41
N PRO A 60 -21.44 -12.12 -22.93
CA PRO A 60 -21.44 -13.32 -23.75
C PRO A 60 -22.04 -14.51 -22.97
N LYS A 61 -23.07 -15.15 -23.55
CA LYS A 61 -23.82 -16.24 -22.90
C LYS A 61 -22.99 -17.50 -22.68
N HIS A 62 -21.95 -17.73 -23.48
CA HIS A 62 -21.08 -18.90 -23.38
C HIS A 62 -19.61 -18.48 -23.50
N ARG A 63 -18.72 -19.24 -22.84
CA ARG A 63 -17.26 -19.06 -22.79
C ARG A 63 -16.71 -17.94 -21.88
N PHE A 64 -15.38 -17.78 -21.86
CA PHE A 64 -14.60 -16.99 -20.91
C PHE A 64 -14.29 -15.57 -21.43
N VAL A 65 -14.50 -14.57 -20.56
CA VAL A 65 -14.05 -13.19 -20.75
C VAL A 65 -12.94 -12.95 -19.72
N ARG A 66 -11.79 -12.45 -20.15
CA ARG A 66 -10.72 -11.98 -19.27
C ARG A 66 -10.60 -10.47 -19.46
N LEU A 67 -10.49 -9.74 -18.37
CA LEU A 67 -10.35 -8.28 -18.35
C LEU A 67 -9.72 -7.89 -17.02
N ASP A 68 -9.07 -6.74 -17.01
CA ASP A 68 -8.65 -6.03 -15.81
C ASP A 68 -9.59 -4.84 -15.61
N VAL A 69 -9.92 -4.52 -14.35
CA VAL A 69 -10.76 -3.35 -14.03
C VAL A 69 -9.92 -2.32 -13.28
N VAL A 70 -9.75 -1.16 -13.90
CA VAL A 70 -9.09 0.01 -13.33
C VAL A 70 -10.12 1.13 -13.22
N ALA A 71 -10.84 1.16 -12.09
CA ALA A 71 -11.69 2.28 -11.74
C ALA A 71 -10.87 3.30 -10.96
N GLY A 72 -10.72 4.51 -11.50
CA GLY A 72 -10.24 5.64 -10.70
C GLY A 72 -11.26 5.92 -9.60
N GLN A 73 -10.82 5.93 -8.34
CA GLN A 73 -11.69 6.24 -7.22
C GLN A 73 -12.21 7.68 -7.36
N ALA A 74 -13.52 7.81 -7.55
CA ALA A 74 -14.19 9.09 -7.57
C ALA A 74 -14.17 9.71 -6.18
N ASP A 75 -13.41 10.80 -5.99
CA ASP A 75 -13.37 11.69 -4.82
C ASP A 75 -13.72 11.02 -3.47
N ILE A 76 -13.09 9.87 -3.21
CA ILE A 76 -13.35 9.11 -2.00
C ILE A 76 -12.57 9.80 -0.89
N GLN A 77 -13.30 10.57 -0.09
CA GLN A 77 -12.72 11.28 1.04
C GLN A 77 -12.72 10.39 2.29
N PRO A 78 -11.67 10.48 3.12
CA PRO A 78 -11.67 9.83 4.41
C PRO A 78 -12.80 10.40 5.29
N MET A 79 -13.22 9.63 6.30
CA MET A 79 -14.20 10.10 7.29
C MET A 79 -13.78 11.46 7.86
N SER A 80 -14.75 12.38 8.02
CA SER A 80 -14.48 13.64 8.71
C SER A 80 -14.09 13.40 10.17
N THR A 81 -13.39 14.34 10.80
CA THR A 81 -12.95 14.24 12.20
C THR A 81 -14.10 13.88 13.15
N LYS A 82 -15.28 14.50 12.96
CA LYS A 82 -16.48 14.20 13.76
C LYS A 82 -16.97 12.76 13.56
N ARG A 83 -17.02 12.28 12.32
CA ARG A 83 -17.43 10.89 12.02
C ARG A 83 -16.40 9.87 12.50
N PHE A 84 -15.12 10.23 12.43
CA PHE A 84 -14.04 9.40 12.94
C PHE A 84 -14.09 9.29 14.46
N GLN A 85 -14.40 10.39 15.18
CA GLN A 85 -14.62 10.33 16.63
C GLN A 85 -15.80 9.41 16.97
N GLN A 86 -16.94 9.55 16.29
CA GLN A 86 -18.08 8.63 16.47
C GLN A 86 -17.73 7.16 16.17
N PHE A 87 -16.83 6.92 15.22
CA PHE A 87 -16.31 5.60 14.93
C PHE A 87 -15.46 5.07 16.10
N LEU A 88 -14.58 5.90 16.67
CA LEU A 88 -13.79 5.54 17.85
C LEU A 88 -14.68 5.25 19.06
N ASP A 89 -15.68 6.10 19.33
CA ASP A 89 -16.59 5.92 20.47
C ASP A 89 -17.31 4.56 20.41
N LYS A 90 -17.74 4.15 19.21
CA LYS A 90 -18.34 2.83 18.99
C LYS A 90 -17.35 1.68 19.19
N MET A 91 -16.12 1.86 18.73
CA MET A 91 -15.07 0.85 18.90
C MET A 91 -14.63 0.72 20.36
N GLN A 92 -14.64 1.82 21.13
CA GLN A 92 -14.38 1.83 22.56
C GLN A 92 -15.47 1.08 23.34
N ALA A 93 -16.74 1.21 22.91
CA ALA A 93 -17.85 0.44 23.49
C ALA A 93 -17.71 -1.09 23.31
N VAL A 94 -16.87 -1.55 22.37
CA VAL A 94 -16.59 -2.99 22.16
C VAL A 94 -15.18 -3.41 22.56
N GLY A 95 -14.42 -2.52 23.22
CA GLY A 95 -13.13 -2.87 23.81
C GLY A 95 -11.88 -2.25 23.19
N LEU A 96 -12.00 -1.24 22.33
CA LEU A 96 -10.85 -0.39 21.96
C LEU A 96 -10.44 0.46 23.17
N ASP A 97 -9.14 0.67 23.36
CA ASP A 97 -8.68 1.47 24.47
C ASP A 97 -8.99 2.97 24.28
N LEU A 98 -9.25 3.66 25.40
CA LEU A 98 -9.65 5.07 25.38
C LEU A 98 -8.52 6.01 24.96
N ASN A 99 -7.29 5.66 25.34
CA ASN A 99 -6.11 6.50 25.17
C ASN A 99 -5.04 5.79 24.35
N PRO A 100 -4.28 6.52 23.52
CA PRO A 100 -3.14 5.96 22.80
C PRO A 100 -2.09 5.42 23.76
N HIS A 101 -1.56 4.22 23.49
CA HIS A 101 -0.49 3.63 24.29
C HIS A 101 0.91 3.94 23.78
N CYS A 102 1.02 4.58 22.62
CA CYS A 102 2.28 5.03 22.04
C CYS A 102 2.08 6.38 21.34
N GLN A 103 3.16 7.16 21.30
CA GLN A 103 3.17 8.42 20.56
C GLN A 103 3.12 8.14 19.06
N VAL A 104 2.47 9.04 18.34
CA VAL A 104 2.40 8.97 16.87
C VAL A 104 3.81 9.18 16.32
N PRO A 105 4.35 8.24 15.54
CA PRO A 105 5.68 8.38 14.94
C PRO A 105 5.76 9.62 14.05
N HIS A 106 6.85 10.40 14.18
CA HIS A 106 7.10 11.59 13.37
C HIS A 106 8.09 11.36 12.23
N CYS A 107 8.61 10.14 12.10
CA CYS A 107 9.54 9.74 11.06
C CYS A 107 9.17 8.37 10.46
N TYR A 108 9.63 8.14 9.23
CA TYR A 108 9.57 6.82 8.62
C TYR A 108 10.52 5.86 9.35
N ARG A 109 10.09 4.62 9.56
CA ARG A 109 10.93 3.56 10.11
C ARG A 109 11.82 3.02 9.01
N ALA A 110 13.14 3.01 9.23
CA ALA A 110 14.05 2.24 8.40
C ALA A 110 13.73 0.75 8.56
N LEU A 111 13.55 0.05 7.46
CA LEU A 111 13.43 -1.42 7.48
C LEU A 111 14.76 -2.03 7.89
N SER A 112 14.73 -3.05 8.74
CA SER A 112 15.91 -3.81 9.14
C SER A 112 16.10 -5.03 8.23
N ASP A 113 17.31 -5.57 8.17
CA ASP A 113 17.61 -6.87 7.54
C ASP A 113 16.72 -8.01 8.09
N ASN A 114 16.36 -7.94 9.38
CA ASN A 114 15.48 -8.94 9.98
C ASN A 114 14.11 -9.04 9.28
N VAL A 115 13.55 -7.94 8.76
CA VAL A 115 12.30 -7.97 7.98
C VAL A 115 12.43 -8.91 6.78
N TYR A 116 13.52 -8.79 6.04
CA TYR A 116 13.81 -9.60 4.85
C TYR A 116 14.09 -11.06 5.20
N THR A 117 14.87 -11.27 6.27
CA THR A 117 15.10 -12.60 6.82
C THR A 117 13.78 -13.32 7.14
N GLN A 118 12.80 -12.64 7.73
CA GLN A 118 11.49 -13.25 8.00
C GLN A 118 10.70 -13.49 6.71
N MET A 119 10.72 -12.55 5.74
CA MET A 119 10.09 -12.77 4.43
C MET A 119 10.63 -14.00 3.71
N LEU A 120 11.96 -14.20 3.70
CA LEU A 120 12.60 -15.37 3.11
C LEU A 120 12.17 -16.68 3.79
N LYS A 121 12.00 -16.67 5.12
CA LYS A 121 11.45 -17.84 5.84
C LYS A 121 10.02 -18.17 5.38
N MET A 122 9.16 -17.15 5.24
CA MET A 122 7.79 -17.33 4.75
C MET A 122 7.72 -17.81 3.30
N GLN A 123 8.63 -17.36 2.44
CA GLN A 123 8.74 -17.85 1.07
C GLN A 123 9.14 -19.33 0.99
N LYS A 124 10.06 -19.76 1.87
CA LYS A 124 10.52 -21.15 1.93
C LYS A 124 9.50 -22.08 2.58
N ASN A 125 8.84 -21.64 3.65
CA ASN A 125 7.88 -22.45 4.39
C ASN A 125 6.67 -21.61 4.84
N ARG A 126 5.49 -22.03 4.40
CA ARG A 126 4.20 -21.40 4.71
C ARG A 126 3.82 -21.45 6.19
N GLN A 127 4.41 -22.34 6.98
CA GLN A 127 4.16 -22.44 8.42
C GLN A 127 4.57 -21.19 9.20
N HIS A 128 5.47 -20.37 8.64
CA HIS A 128 5.86 -19.10 9.24
C HIS A 128 4.83 -17.98 8.99
N ILE A 129 3.73 -18.24 8.28
CA ILE A 129 2.71 -17.23 7.99
C ILE A 129 1.62 -17.27 9.06
N HIS A 130 1.43 -16.15 9.77
CA HIS A 130 0.54 -16.06 10.93
C HIS A 130 -0.90 -15.64 10.56
N TYR A 131 -1.66 -16.49 9.86
CA TYR A 131 -3.04 -16.16 9.51
C TYR A 131 -3.96 -16.20 10.73
N GLY A 132 -4.69 -15.11 10.98
CA GLY A 132 -5.69 -15.04 12.04
C GLY A 132 -5.12 -15.21 13.44
N ALA A 133 -3.85 -14.86 13.64
CA ALA A 133 -3.20 -14.95 14.94
C ALA A 133 -3.94 -14.07 15.96
N GLY A 134 -4.34 -14.66 17.07
CA GLY A 134 -5.05 -13.91 18.12
C GLY A 134 -6.52 -13.58 17.83
N LEU A 135 -7.12 -14.03 16.72
CA LEU A 135 -8.55 -13.80 16.46
C LEU A 135 -9.49 -14.43 17.50
N ALA A 136 -9.05 -15.53 18.11
CA ALA A 136 -9.77 -16.21 19.19
C ALA A 136 -9.46 -15.63 20.58
N ALA A 137 -8.61 -14.61 20.68
CA ALA A 137 -8.23 -14.04 21.97
C ALA A 137 -9.41 -13.32 22.63
N VAL A 138 -9.50 -13.51 23.95
CA VAL A 138 -10.49 -12.90 24.84
C VAL A 138 -9.74 -12.33 26.04
N ALA A 139 -10.20 -11.20 26.56
CA ALA A 139 -9.70 -10.60 27.78
C ALA A 139 -10.85 -10.05 28.62
N GLU A 140 -10.70 -10.04 29.94
CA GLU A 140 -11.60 -9.35 30.84
C GLU A 140 -11.22 -7.87 30.92
N ALA A 141 -12.22 -6.99 30.79
CA ALA A 141 -12.03 -5.57 31.01
C ALA A 141 -13.29 -4.93 31.58
N THR A 142 -13.11 -3.77 32.20
CA THR A 142 -14.23 -2.97 32.70
C THR A 142 -14.68 -2.00 31.61
N LEU A 143 -15.83 -2.25 31.01
CA LEU A 143 -16.46 -1.35 30.03
C LEU A 143 -17.64 -0.65 30.71
N LEU A 144 -17.68 0.69 30.67
CA LEU A 144 -18.78 1.48 31.25
C LEU A 144 -19.06 1.16 32.74
N GLY A 145 -18.06 0.73 33.49
CA GLY A 145 -18.18 0.36 34.91
C GLY A 145 -18.56 -1.11 35.16
N GLU A 146 -18.84 -1.89 34.12
CA GLU A 146 -19.17 -3.31 34.21
C GLU A 146 -18.00 -4.19 33.76
N LYS A 147 -17.70 -5.25 34.53
CA LYS A 147 -16.73 -6.26 34.11
C LYS A 147 -17.33 -7.09 32.98
N THR A 148 -16.71 -7.03 31.81
CA THR A 148 -17.17 -7.71 30.61
C THR A 148 -16.02 -8.43 29.91
N THR A 149 -16.34 -9.49 29.17
CA THR A 149 -15.39 -10.19 28.33
C THR A 149 -15.33 -9.55 26.96
N ILE A 150 -14.18 -9.02 26.58
CA ILE A 150 -13.91 -8.49 25.25
C ILE A 150 -13.32 -9.61 24.40
N SER A 151 -13.76 -9.73 23.15
CA SER A 151 -13.15 -10.65 22.17
C SER A 151 -12.69 -9.91 20.93
N VAL A 152 -11.52 -10.32 20.42
CA VAL A 152 -10.96 -9.78 19.18
C VAL A 152 -11.92 -9.97 18.00
N ARG A 153 -12.55 -11.14 17.92
CA ARG A 153 -13.54 -11.45 16.88
C ARG A 153 -14.68 -10.45 16.86
N ARG A 154 -15.23 -10.07 18.02
CA ARG A 154 -16.31 -9.06 18.11
C ARG A 154 -15.81 -7.69 17.65
N MET A 155 -14.61 -7.29 18.08
CA MET A 155 -14.00 -6.02 17.65
C MET A 155 -13.81 -5.96 16.14
N ILE A 156 -13.30 -7.02 15.52
CA ILE A 156 -13.09 -7.10 14.07
C ILE A 156 -14.41 -7.13 13.30
N MET A 157 -15.45 -7.80 13.80
CA MET A 157 -16.78 -7.76 13.19
C MET A 157 -17.37 -6.35 13.21
N GLU A 158 -17.27 -5.66 14.35
CA GLU A 158 -17.73 -4.26 14.47
C GLU A 158 -16.93 -3.34 13.56
N LEU A 159 -15.61 -3.54 13.48
CA LEU A 159 -14.72 -2.80 12.59
C LEU A 159 -15.15 -2.94 11.12
N ASN A 160 -15.38 -4.18 10.66
CA ASN A 160 -15.84 -4.45 9.28
C ASN A 160 -17.22 -3.83 9.01
N TYR A 161 -18.14 -3.93 9.97
CA TYR A 161 -19.46 -3.31 9.85
C TYR A 161 -19.36 -1.80 9.69
N LEU A 162 -18.59 -1.13 10.56
CA LEU A 162 -18.44 0.32 10.53
C LEU A 162 -17.68 0.84 9.31
N LEU A 163 -16.73 0.06 8.77
CA LEU A 163 -15.96 0.40 7.58
C LEU A 163 -16.62 0.02 6.26
N SER A 164 -17.71 -0.76 6.27
CA SER A 164 -18.38 -1.29 5.07
C SER A 164 -18.67 -0.25 3.98
N SER A 165 -19.03 0.98 4.36
CA SER A 165 -19.33 2.09 3.45
C SER A 165 -18.46 3.33 3.72
N ARG A 166 -17.35 3.19 4.44
CA ARG A 166 -16.56 4.30 4.94
C ARG A 166 -15.08 4.10 4.62
N TRP A 167 -14.42 5.22 4.39
CA TRP A 167 -13.01 5.26 4.05
C TRP A 167 -12.24 6.04 5.10
N ILE A 168 -10.97 5.73 5.24
CA ILE A 168 -10.12 6.25 6.30
C ILE A 168 -8.81 6.77 5.69
N SER A 169 -8.17 7.71 6.36
CA SER A 169 -6.80 8.12 6.00
C SER A 169 -5.75 7.30 6.75
N VAL A 170 -4.51 7.31 6.28
CA VAL A 170 -3.36 6.74 6.99
C VAL A 170 -3.22 7.35 8.38
N LYS A 171 -3.42 8.68 8.53
CA LYS A 171 -3.36 9.37 9.83
C LYS A 171 -4.40 8.85 10.83
N GLN A 172 -5.62 8.62 10.36
CA GLN A 172 -6.69 8.06 11.17
C GLN A 172 -6.42 6.58 11.51
N THR A 173 -5.85 5.83 10.57
CA THR A 173 -5.41 4.44 10.80
C THR A 173 -4.35 4.39 11.89
N ILE A 174 -3.32 5.23 11.82
CA ILE A 174 -2.28 5.37 12.86
C ILE A 174 -2.93 5.72 14.20
N ARG A 175 -3.85 6.69 14.23
CA ARG A 175 -4.55 7.06 15.45
C ARG A 175 -5.30 5.86 16.04
N PHE A 176 -6.02 5.08 15.22
CA PHE A 176 -6.71 3.89 15.69
C PHE A 176 -5.74 2.83 16.24
N LEU A 177 -4.66 2.53 15.52
CA LEU A 177 -3.70 1.49 15.89
C LEU A 177 -2.94 1.81 17.19
N THR A 178 -2.75 3.08 17.52
CA THR A 178 -2.14 3.48 18.80
C THR A 178 -3.08 3.21 20.00
N MET A 179 -4.38 3.04 19.76
CA MET A 179 -5.41 2.68 20.76
C MET A 179 -5.80 1.19 20.70
N TRP A 180 -5.13 0.38 19.87
CA TRP A 180 -5.41 -1.05 19.80
C TRP A 180 -4.94 -1.74 21.10
N PRO A 181 -5.79 -2.58 21.75
CA PRO A 181 -5.43 -3.16 23.03
C PRO A 181 -4.16 -4.01 22.97
N ARG A 182 -3.22 -3.75 23.88
CA ARG A 182 -1.92 -4.46 23.93
C ARG A 182 -2.10 -5.97 24.15
N VAL A 183 -3.13 -6.35 24.90
CA VAL A 183 -3.50 -7.77 25.12
C VAL A 183 -3.85 -8.50 23.83
N PHE A 184 -4.23 -7.76 22.78
CA PHE A 184 -4.62 -8.28 21.47
C PHE A 184 -3.60 -7.94 20.38
N GLN A 185 -2.34 -7.70 20.74
CA GLN A 185 -1.28 -7.36 19.79
C GLN A 185 -1.17 -8.36 18.63
N ALA A 186 -1.34 -9.66 18.88
CA ALA A 186 -1.26 -10.70 17.85
C ALA A 186 -2.23 -10.50 16.67
N ALA A 187 -3.41 -9.92 16.91
CA ALA A 187 -4.41 -9.66 15.89
C ALA A 187 -4.27 -8.29 15.20
N ARG A 188 -3.30 -7.48 15.63
CA ARG A 188 -3.10 -6.13 15.12
C ARG A 188 -2.79 -6.10 13.63
N LEU A 189 -2.06 -7.09 13.13
CA LEU A 189 -1.78 -7.20 11.70
C LEU A 189 -3.06 -7.41 10.88
N ASP A 190 -3.98 -8.26 11.33
CA ASP A 190 -5.25 -8.49 10.62
C ASP A 190 -6.09 -7.19 10.58
N VAL A 191 -6.04 -6.38 11.63
CA VAL A 191 -6.65 -5.04 11.66
C VAL A 191 -5.99 -4.10 10.64
N VAL A 192 -4.66 -4.09 10.52
CA VAL A 192 -3.94 -3.30 9.50
C VAL A 192 -4.38 -3.71 8.09
N LEU A 193 -4.54 -5.01 7.83
CA LEU A 193 -4.99 -5.53 6.53
C LEU A 193 -6.43 -5.08 6.21
N ILE A 194 -7.32 -5.05 7.19
CA ILE A 194 -8.69 -4.51 7.02
C ILE A 194 -8.65 -3.02 6.66
N PHE A 195 -7.79 -2.24 7.33
CA PHE A 195 -7.65 -0.82 7.01
C PHE A 195 -7.02 -0.58 5.65
N PHE A 196 -6.08 -1.42 5.21
CA PHE A 196 -5.39 -1.25 3.93
C PHE A 196 -6.37 -1.14 2.75
N ASP A 197 -7.44 -1.94 2.72
CA ASP A 197 -8.51 -1.89 1.70
C ASP A 197 -9.35 -0.60 1.75
N ARG A 198 -9.32 0.12 2.87
CA ARG A 198 -10.15 1.30 3.15
C ARG A 198 -9.38 2.61 3.18
N ILE A 199 -8.07 2.58 2.97
CA ILE A 199 -7.23 3.77 3.00
C ILE A 199 -7.37 4.55 1.68
N THR A 200 -7.61 5.86 1.79
CA THR A 200 -7.72 6.76 0.64
C THR A 200 -6.35 7.24 0.14
N ASP A 201 -5.42 7.46 1.06
CA ASP A 201 -4.07 7.99 0.80
C ASP A 201 -2.99 6.90 0.92
N VAL A 202 -3.16 5.81 0.15
CA VAL A 202 -2.28 4.62 0.20
C VAL A 202 -0.80 4.96 -0.03
N TYR A 203 -0.49 6.02 -0.77
CA TYR A 203 0.88 6.51 -0.97
C TYR A 203 1.60 6.93 0.32
N ASN A 204 0.87 7.16 1.42
CA ASN A 204 1.40 7.45 2.75
C ASN A 204 1.51 6.20 3.65
N PHE A 205 1.10 5.02 3.18
CA PHE A 205 0.88 3.84 4.03
C PHE A 205 2.13 3.38 4.81
N GLN A 206 3.33 3.65 4.29
CA GLN A 206 4.61 3.41 4.99
C GLN A 206 4.71 4.11 6.35
N GLN A 207 3.93 5.16 6.61
CA GLN A 207 3.86 5.81 7.94
C GLN A 207 3.28 4.89 9.03
N VAL A 208 2.65 3.76 8.67
CA VAL A 208 2.17 2.75 9.63
C VAL A 208 3.32 1.89 10.15
N PHE A 209 4.41 1.72 9.39
CA PHE A 209 5.52 0.83 9.72
C PHE A 209 6.16 1.07 11.10
N PRO A 210 6.35 2.31 11.58
CA PRO A 210 6.97 2.51 12.89
C PRO A 210 6.13 1.97 14.06
N LEU A 211 4.82 1.73 13.86
CA LEU A 211 3.98 1.09 14.86
C LEU A 211 4.17 -0.44 14.91
N LEU A 212 4.63 -1.05 13.81
CA LEU A 212 4.71 -2.49 13.63
C LEU A 212 6.09 -3.03 14.01
N THR A 213 6.16 -4.29 14.43
CA THR A 213 7.41 -5.02 14.62
C THR A 213 7.98 -5.47 13.28
N ASP A 214 9.25 -5.84 13.23
CA ASP A 214 9.88 -6.32 11.99
C ASP A 214 9.17 -7.58 11.44
N ASP A 215 8.68 -8.46 12.33
CA ASP A 215 7.89 -9.63 11.95
C ASP A 215 6.53 -9.24 11.34
N GLU A 216 5.80 -8.32 11.98
CA GLU A 216 4.52 -7.83 11.44
C GLU A 216 4.71 -7.13 10.08
N ILE A 217 5.77 -6.33 9.92
CA ILE A 217 6.09 -5.69 8.63
C ILE A 217 6.41 -6.76 7.58
N ALA A 218 7.19 -7.79 7.93
CA ALA A 218 7.49 -8.88 7.01
C ALA A 218 6.21 -9.62 6.58
N GLN A 219 5.31 -9.90 7.53
CA GLN A 219 4.03 -10.55 7.25
C GLN A 219 3.12 -9.66 6.38
N LEU A 220 3.13 -8.34 6.62
CA LEU A 220 2.39 -7.36 5.84
C LEU A 220 2.91 -7.33 4.39
N LEU A 221 4.22 -7.17 4.20
CA LEU A 221 4.85 -7.15 2.88
C LEU A 221 4.65 -8.46 2.12
N TYR A 222 4.73 -9.60 2.81
CA TYR A 222 4.50 -10.91 2.20
C TYR A 222 3.05 -11.09 1.71
N ARG A 223 2.06 -10.56 2.45
CA ARG A 223 0.63 -10.73 2.12
C ARG A 223 0.09 -9.70 1.14
N VAL A 224 0.52 -8.44 1.26
CA VAL A 224 0.02 -7.33 0.46
C VAL A 224 0.85 -7.12 -0.81
N GLY A 225 2.14 -7.43 -0.75
CA GLY A 225 3.06 -7.27 -1.88
C GLY A 225 3.73 -5.90 -1.90
N TRP A 226 4.89 -5.85 -2.56
CA TRP A 226 5.75 -4.68 -2.57
C TRP A 226 5.12 -3.51 -3.34
N LEU A 227 4.50 -3.77 -4.50
CA LEU A 227 3.93 -2.72 -5.34
C LEU A 227 2.74 -2.00 -4.71
N HIS A 228 2.04 -2.65 -3.79
CA HIS A 228 0.87 -2.09 -3.10
C HIS A 228 1.26 -1.19 -1.91
N VAL A 229 2.38 -1.50 -1.26
CA VAL A 229 2.85 -0.79 -0.06
C VAL A 229 3.90 0.27 -0.38
N TRP A 230 4.66 0.07 -1.45
CA TRP A 230 5.75 0.95 -1.85
C TRP A 230 5.23 2.23 -2.54
N SER A 231 5.90 3.34 -2.23
CA SER A 231 5.58 4.65 -2.81
C SER A 231 6.86 5.29 -3.39
N PRO A 232 6.87 5.72 -4.66
CA PRO A 232 8.00 6.43 -5.26
C PRO A 232 8.24 7.81 -4.63
N LEU A 233 7.28 8.33 -3.85
CA LEU A 233 7.40 9.61 -3.16
C LEU A 233 8.27 9.53 -1.90
N VAL A 234 8.43 8.31 -1.36
CA VAL A 234 9.26 8.05 -0.17
C VAL A 234 10.12 6.81 -0.44
N PRO A 235 11.10 6.90 -1.36
CA PRO A 235 11.94 5.76 -1.69
C PRO A 235 13.01 5.48 -0.61
N ASP A 236 13.17 6.34 0.40
CA ASP A 236 14.24 6.28 1.40
C ASP A 236 14.02 5.19 2.48
N ILE A 237 14.02 3.93 2.07
CA ILE A 237 14.02 2.77 2.97
C ILE A 237 15.10 1.77 2.56
N TYR A 238 15.44 0.86 3.48
CA TYR A 238 16.31 -0.27 3.17
C TYR A 238 15.56 -1.26 2.28
N TYR A 239 16.18 -1.70 1.16
CA TYR A 239 15.62 -2.70 0.26
C TYR A 239 16.51 -3.93 0.16
N GLU A 240 15.91 -5.12 0.26
CA GLU A 240 16.44 -6.35 -0.33
C GLU A 240 15.38 -6.93 -1.26
N LEU A 241 15.65 -6.88 -2.56
CA LEU A 241 14.69 -7.29 -3.58
C LEU A 241 15.19 -8.56 -4.28
N ASP A 242 14.36 -9.60 -4.24
CA ASP A 242 14.48 -10.79 -5.07
C ASP A 242 13.95 -10.48 -6.46
N LEU A 243 14.86 -10.28 -7.41
CA LEU A 243 14.51 -9.90 -8.78
C LEU A 243 13.84 -11.06 -9.54
N ALA A 244 13.85 -12.29 -9.02
CA ALA A 244 13.05 -13.36 -9.60
C ALA A 244 11.55 -13.06 -9.48
N ILE A 245 11.14 -12.37 -8.41
CA ILE A 245 9.76 -11.97 -8.15
C ILE A 245 9.42 -10.73 -8.98
N TYR A 246 8.39 -10.83 -9.82
CA TYR A 246 7.96 -9.76 -10.73
C TYR A 246 7.72 -8.43 -10.01
N GLU A 247 6.95 -8.41 -8.92
CA GLU A 247 6.63 -7.18 -8.19
C GLU A 247 7.88 -6.47 -7.67
N GLN A 248 8.83 -7.23 -7.13
CA GLN A 248 10.08 -6.70 -6.58
C GLN A 248 11.00 -6.19 -7.69
N ARG A 249 11.00 -6.87 -8.85
CA ARG A 249 11.70 -6.43 -10.05
C ARG A 249 11.17 -5.09 -10.56
N GLU A 250 9.86 -4.88 -10.55
CA GLU A 250 9.26 -3.60 -10.95
C GLU A 250 9.61 -2.48 -9.97
N VAL A 251 9.62 -2.74 -8.65
CA VAL A 251 10.13 -1.77 -7.67
C VAL A 251 11.60 -1.44 -7.94
N ALA A 252 12.44 -2.42 -8.22
CA ALA A 252 13.85 -2.20 -8.55
C ALA A 252 14.02 -1.30 -9.80
N LYS A 253 13.24 -1.55 -10.87
CA LYS A 253 13.25 -0.70 -12.07
C LYS A 253 12.86 0.75 -11.75
N MET A 254 11.80 0.95 -10.96
CA MET A 254 11.35 2.28 -10.56
C MET A 254 12.39 3.01 -9.70
N LEU A 255 13.04 2.31 -8.77
CA LEU A 255 14.13 2.87 -7.96
C LEU A 255 15.32 3.32 -8.82
N VAL A 256 15.69 2.55 -9.84
CA VAL A 256 16.76 2.96 -10.75
C VAL A 256 16.34 4.14 -11.62
N GLN A 257 15.10 4.17 -12.11
CA GLN A 257 14.58 5.33 -12.85
C GLN A 257 14.61 6.60 -12.01
N LEU A 258 14.21 6.52 -10.74
CA LEU A 258 14.30 7.63 -9.80
C LEU A 258 15.76 8.10 -9.66
N ALA A 259 16.69 7.18 -9.44
CA ALA A 259 18.12 7.49 -9.33
C ALA A 259 18.71 8.16 -10.58
N LEU A 260 18.26 7.76 -11.79
CA LEU A 260 18.70 8.38 -13.05
C LEU A 260 18.06 9.77 -13.30
N SER A 261 16.83 9.96 -12.84
CA SER A 261 16.06 11.20 -13.05
C SER A 261 16.44 12.33 -12.10
N GLU A 262 17.05 12.03 -10.96
CA GLU A 262 17.44 13.06 -10.00
C GLU A 262 18.72 13.79 -10.45
N PRO A 263 18.67 15.14 -10.61
CA PRO A 263 19.84 15.90 -11.01
C PRO A 263 20.93 15.84 -9.93
N VAL A 264 22.16 15.60 -10.39
CA VAL A 264 23.43 15.34 -9.65
C VAL A 264 23.78 16.34 -8.53
N LEU A 265 22.99 17.41 -8.31
CA LEU A 265 23.25 18.47 -7.34
C LEU A 265 22.69 18.22 -5.92
N ARG A 266 22.10 17.06 -5.63
CA ARG A 266 21.77 16.66 -4.26
C ARG A 266 22.40 15.31 -3.92
N PRO A 267 23.45 15.24 -3.08
CA PRO A 267 24.03 13.99 -2.63
C PRO A 267 23.18 13.36 -1.52
N VAL A 268 21.87 13.24 -1.74
CA VAL A 268 20.90 12.74 -0.74
C VAL A 268 20.55 11.26 -0.98
N TRP A 269 20.91 10.73 -2.15
CA TRP A 269 20.87 9.30 -2.42
C TRP A 269 22.28 8.75 -2.48
N HIS A 270 22.85 8.40 -1.32
CA HIS A 270 23.86 7.34 -1.31
C HIS A 270 23.16 6.00 -1.50
N THR A 271 22.47 5.81 -2.62
CA THR A 271 22.02 4.50 -3.05
C THR A 271 23.27 3.72 -3.44
N ARG A 272 24.02 3.23 -2.43
CA ARG A 272 24.95 2.15 -2.65
C ARG A 272 24.09 0.94 -2.90
N VAL A 273 23.79 0.72 -4.17
CA VAL A 273 23.37 -0.57 -4.70
C VAL A 273 24.51 -1.53 -4.36
N ALA A 274 24.43 -2.18 -3.21
CA ALA A 274 25.25 -3.34 -2.96
C ALA A 274 24.57 -4.48 -3.73
N MET A 275 24.79 -4.48 -5.05
CA MET A 275 24.67 -5.70 -5.84
C MET A 275 25.48 -6.78 -5.08
N CYS A 276 24.98 -8.02 -5.02
CA CYS A 276 25.66 -9.16 -4.37
C CYS A 276 27.19 -9.02 -4.45
N LYS A 277 27.92 -9.40 -3.38
CA LYS A 277 29.39 -9.33 -3.23
C LYS A 277 30.24 -9.73 -4.46
N ASN A 278 29.65 -10.35 -5.48
CA ASN A 278 30.28 -10.81 -6.71
C ASN A 278 30.04 -9.94 -7.98
N VAL A 279 29.28 -8.83 -7.96
CA VAL A 279 29.00 -8.08 -9.22
C VAL A 279 29.09 -6.56 -9.09
N LEU A 280 30.32 -6.07 -9.35
CA LEU A 280 30.77 -4.78 -9.92
C LEU A 280 30.53 -3.44 -9.19
N ALA A 281 31.63 -2.68 -9.12
CA ALA A 281 31.79 -1.36 -8.49
C ALA A 281 31.34 -0.16 -9.36
N VAL A 282 30.66 -0.39 -10.49
CA VAL A 282 30.25 0.67 -11.44
C VAL A 282 28.80 0.42 -11.89
N PRO A 283 27.91 1.44 -11.84
CA PRO A 283 26.52 1.29 -12.28
C PRO A 283 26.42 1.02 -13.79
N PRO A 284 25.53 0.11 -14.25
CA PRO A 284 25.32 -0.17 -15.67
C PRO A 284 24.65 1.03 -16.37
N SER A 285 24.98 1.24 -17.65
CA SER A 285 24.39 2.34 -18.44
C SER A 285 22.90 2.07 -18.77
N PRO A 286 22.08 3.13 -18.97
CA PRO A 286 20.63 3.03 -19.13
C PRO A 286 20.10 2.00 -20.15
N PRO A 287 20.74 1.77 -21.33
CA PRO A 287 20.22 0.79 -22.29
C PRO A 287 20.38 -0.68 -21.86
N TYR A 288 21.31 -0.99 -20.95
CA TYR A 288 21.56 -2.36 -20.49
C TYR A 288 20.87 -2.68 -19.15
N LEU A 289 20.11 -1.73 -18.61
CA LEU A 289 19.49 -1.87 -17.30
C LEU A 289 18.45 -3.00 -17.25
N ASN A 290 17.69 -3.14 -18.34
CA ASN A 290 16.69 -4.20 -18.46
C ASN A 290 17.35 -5.57 -18.48
N GLU A 291 18.40 -5.76 -19.27
CA GLU A 291 19.16 -7.03 -19.34
C GLU A 291 19.83 -7.36 -17.99
N PHE A 292 20.42 -6.37 -17.33
CA PHE A 292 21.14 -6.54 -16.06
C PHE A 292 20.23 -7.00 -14.90
N ILE A 293 19.01 -6.46 -14.81
CA ILE A 293 17.99 -6.81 -13.80
C ILE A 293 17.45 -8.23 -14.01
N HIS A 294 17.57 -8.81 -15.22
CA HIS A 294 17.14 -10.18 -15.48
C HIS A 294 18.13 -11.24 -15.00
N HIS A 295 19.40 -10.88 -14.78
CA HIS A 295 20.47 -11.84 -14.45
C HIS A 295 20.92 -11.87 -12.98
N THR A 296 20.51 -10.89 -12.17
CA THR A 296 20.91 -10.80 -10.76
C THR A 296 19.77 -11.26 -9.86
N THR A 297 20.00 -12.18 -8.92
CA THR A 297 18.91 -12.78 -8.13
C THR A 297 18.53 -11.96 -6.90
N THR A 298 19.43 -11.11 -6.39
CA THR A 298 19.18 -10.29 -5.18
C THR A 298 19.90 -8.96 -5.27
N LEU A 299 19.20 -7.87 -4.95
CA LEU A 299 19.71 -6.50 -4.98
C LEU A 299 19.48 -5.87 -3.60
N THR A 300 20.55 -5.41 -2.94
CA THR A 300 20.45 -4.67 -1.67
C THR A 300 20.74 -3.18 -1.85
N LEU A 301 19.89 -2.33 -1.27
CA LEU A 301 19.99 -0.86 -1.32
C LEU A 301 19.99 -0.30 0.09
N ASN A 302 21.06 0.41 0.44
CA ASN A 302 21.14 1.19 1.65
C ASN A 302 20.85 2.66 1.32
N SER A 303 19.74 3.23 1.80
CA SER A 303 19.51 4.68 1.78
C SER A 303 19.51 5.22 3.20
N VAL A 304 20.29 6.26 3.48
CA VAL A 304 20.25 6.99 4.75
C VAL A 304 20.01 8.46 4.45
N ARG A 305 18.84 8.98 4.86
CA ARG A 305 18.56 10.41 4.83
C ARG A 305 19.11 11.06 6.09
N ASP A 306 20.09 11.95 5.93
CA ASP A 306 20.49 12.87 6.99
C ASP A 306 19.46 14.01 7.07
N LEU A 307 18.60 13.94 8.09
CA LEU A 307 17.55 14.94 8.35
C LEU A 307 18.07 16.15 9.15
N THR A 308 19.39 16.24 9.40
CA THR A 308 19.93 17.41 10.08
C THR A 308 19.74 18.67 9.21
N PRO A 309 19.12 19.74 9.73
CA PRO A 309 19.02 20.99 8.99
C PRO A 309 20.43 21.56 8.82
N LYS A 310 20.98 21.45 7.61
CA LYS A 310 22.24 22.13 7.28
C LYS A 310 21.98 23.63 7.22
N PRO A 311 22.88 24.46 7.76
CA PRO A 311 22.72 25.91 7.74
C PRO A 311 22.59 26.38 6.29
N VAL A 312 21.60 27.23 6.04
CA VAL A 312 21.38 27.86 4.74
C VAL A 312 22.63 28.69 4.43
N VAL A 313 23.44 28.24 3.49
CA VAL A 313 24.52 29.06 2.94
C VAL A 313 23.85 30.15 2.12
N ALA A 314 23.79 31.36 2.67
CA ALA A 314 23.34 32.54 1.94
C ALA A 314 24.29 32.74 0.75
N HIS A 315 23.79 32.52 -0.47
CA HIS A 315 24.52 32.94 -1.66
C HIS A 315 24.56 34.47 -1.67
N ALA A 316 25.74 35.03 -1.39
CA ALA A 316 26.01 36.45 -1.52
C ALA A 316 25.70 36.89 -2.95
N ILE A 317 24.71 37.76 -3.09
CA ILE A 317 24.35 38.43 -4.34
C ILE A 317 25.54 39.33 -4.71
N GLN A 318 26.31 38.96 -5.73
CA GLN A 318 27.31 39.86 -6.29
C GLN A 318 26.62 41.04 -6.99
N PRO A 319 27.03 42.29 -6.74
CA PRO A 319 26.41 43.45 -7.35
C PRO A 319 26.72 43.51 -8.86
N LYS A 320 25.67 43.65 -9.67
CA LYS A 320 25.77 43.88 -11.12
C LYS A 320 26.61 45.13 -11.39
N LYS A 321 27.72 44.98 -12.13
CA LYS A 321 28.39 46.10 -12.78
C LYS A 321 27.42 46.75 -13.78
N LYS A 322 27.14 48.04 -13.60
CA LYS A 322 26.44 48.86 -14.59
C LYS A 322 27.36 49.13 -15.79
N PRO A 323 26.81 49.28 -17.01
CA PRO A 323 27.58 49.67 -18.19
C PRO A 323 28.18 51.07 -18.04
#